data_AF-A0AAD5QH29-F1
#
_entry.id   AF-A0AAD5QH29-F1
#
_cell.length_a   1.000
_cell.length_b   1.000
_cell.length_c   1.000
_cell.angle_alpha   90.00
_cell.angle_beta   90.00
_cell.angle_gamma   90.00
#
_symmetry.space_group_name_H-M   'P 1'
#
loop_
_entity.id
_entity.type
_entity.pdbx_description
1 polymer ?
#
loop_
_entity_poly.entity_id
_entity_poly.type
_entity_poly.pdbx_seq_one_letter_code
_entity_poly.pdbx_strand_id
1 'polypeptide(L)'
;MGRVFIENHGGLRLVVCRFCRTYLTNRSELISSRFQGSSGSAMLFHRAWNLDYSEAQHRDMMTGKHIVRDVKCRVCHERVGWMYEFAMEESQRYKEARVILEKALIDEEDGFPDPGGAKETHEQPPPPPIYETFGGRRGIRPRVLSKTSSRIPNSHQATQPSSPTKELS
;
A
#
# COMPACT_ATOMS: atom_id res chain seq x y z
N MET A 1 3.27 -21.18 28.15
CA MET A 1 2.97 -21.07 26.70
C MET A 1 2.78 -19.59 26.39
N GLY A 2 3.70 -18.98 25.62
CA GLY A 2 3.66 -17.54 25.31
C GLY A 2 2.51 -17.20 24.35
N ARG A 3 1.99 -15.98 24.43
CA ARG A 3 0.97 -15.48 23.48
C ARG A 3 1.67 -15.10 22.17
N VAL A 4 1.15 -15.58 21.04
CA VAL A 4 1.61 -15.15 19.71
C VAL A 4 1.05 -13.74 19.46
N PHE A 5 1.93 -12.78 19.23
CA PHE A 5 1.54 -11.42 18.88
C PHE A 5 1.33 -11.33 17.36
N ILE A 6 0.14 -10.88 16.95
CA ILE A 6 -0.25 -10.70 15.54
C ILE A 6 -0.29 -9.20 15.26
N GLU A 7 0.51 -8.76 14.30
CA GLU A 7 0.51 -7.38 13.81
C GLU A 7 -0.56 -7.22 12.74
N ASN A 8 -1.34 -6.14 12.81
CA ASN A 8 -2.30 -5.76 11.78
C ASN A 8 -2.15 -4.26 11.49
N HIS A 9 -1.82 -3.93 10.25
CA HIS A 9 -1.60 -2.55 9.81
C HIS A 9 -2.88 -1.87 9.29
N GLY A 10 -4.03 -2.56 9.34
CA GLY A 10 -5.30 -2.02 8.83
C GLY A 10 -5.31 -1.90 7.30
N GLY A 11 -6.30 -1.22 6.75
CA GLY A 11 -6.45 -0.98 5.31
C GLY A 11 -7.75 -1.54 4.74
N LEU A 12 -8.15 -1.06 3.55
CA LEU A 12 -9.42 -1.43 2.91
C LEU A 12 -9.46 -2.83 2.30
N ARG A 13 -8.30 -3.38 1.93
CA ARG A 13 -8.20 -4.74 1.34
C ARG A 13 -7.04 -5.49 1.93
N LEU A 14 -7.38 -6.54 2.67
CA LEU A 14 -6.46 -7.35 3.44
C LEU A 14 -6.21 -8.67 2.70
N VAL A 15 -4.99 -9.15 2.79
CA VAL A 15 -4.58 -10.48 2.32
C VAL A 15 -4.36 -11.32 3.56
N VAL A 16 -5.11 -12.41 3.67
CA VAL A 16 -5.10 -13.31 4.82
C VAL A 16 -4.64 -14.71 4.42
N CYS A 17 -4.11 -15.45 5.40
CA CYS A 17 -3.78 -16.86 5.21
C CYS A 17 -5.07 -17.68 5.02
N ARG A 18 -5.13 -18.52 3.99
CA ARG A 18 -6.29 -19.35 3.69
C ARG A 18 -6.68 -20.33 4.81
N PHE A 19 -5.71 -20.82 5.58
CA PHE A 19 -5.94 -21.89 6.56
C PHE A 19 -6.39 -21.38 7.93
N CYS A 20 -5.81 -20.27 8.41
CA CYS A 20 -6.08 -19.73 9.75
C CYS A 20 -6.65 -18.31 9.73
N ARG A 21 -6.84 -17.71 8.55
CA ARG A 21 -7.28 -16.31 8.35
C ARG A 21 -6.42 -15.27 9.06
N THR A 22 -5.17 -15.61 9.38
CA THR A 22 -4.23 -14.65 9.97
C THR A 22 -3.87 -13.60 8.92
N TYR A 23 -3.88 -12.33 9.32
CA TYR A 23 -3.45 -11.21 8.49
C TYR A 23 -2.00 -11.40 8.01
N LEU A 24 -1.76 -11.25 6.71
CA LEU A 24 -0.42 -11.35 6.12
C LEU A 24 0.05 -10.03 5.55
N THR A 25 -0.78 -9.35 4.75
CA THR A 25 -0.40 -8.07 4.13
C THR A 25 -1.63 -7.33 3.61
N ASN A 26 -1.41 -6.14 3.06
CA ASN A 26 -2.43 -5.33 2.40
C ASN A 26 -2.28 -5.36 0.89
N ARG A 27 -3.37 -5.07 0.18
CA ARG A 27 -3.32 -4.87 -1.25
C ARG A 27 -2.53 -3.61 -1.66
N SER A 28 -2.37 -2.63 -0.76
CA SER A 28 -1.52 -1.44 -0.97
C SER A 28 -0.03 -1.77 -1.11
N GLU A 29 0.42 -2.87 -0.50
CA GLU A 29 1.79 -3.37 -0.60
C GLU A 29 2.04 -4.19 -1.88
N LEU A 30 1.01 -4.40 -2.71
CA LEU A 30 1.12 -5.19 -3.94
C LEU A 30 2.00 -4.46 -4.97
N ILE A 31 3.08 -5.11 -5.38
CA ILE A 31 3.93 -4.64 -6.48
C ILE A 31 3.37 -5.12 -7.81
N SER A 32 3.10 -6.43 -7.92
CA SER A 32 2.61 -7.03 -9.16
C SER A 32 1.97 -8.38 -8.90
N SER A 33 0.86 -8.64 -9.59
CA SER A 33 0.08 -9.87 -9.51
C SER A 33 0.38 -10.88 -10.63
N ARG A 34 1.42 -10.62 -11.44
CA ARG A 34 1.81 -11.42 -12.62
C ARG A 34 2.99 -12.34 -12.35
N PHE A 35 3.14 -12.78 -11.10
CA PHE A 35 4.16 -13.75 -10.72
C PHE A 35 3.61 -15.17 -10.75
N GLN A 36 4.52 -16.13 -10.86
CA GLN A 36 4.20 -17.56 -10.83
C GLN A 36 4.97 -18.21 -9.68
N GLY A 37 4.26 -18.96 -8.85
CA GLY A 37 4.79 -19.78 -7.77
C GLY A 37 4.69 -21.28 -8.11
N SER A 38 4.87 -22.11 -7.09
CA SER A 38 4.77 -23.56 -7.24
C SER A 38 3.33 -24.04 -7.49
N SER A 39 2.34 -23.41 -6.87
CA SER A 39 0.93 -23.76 -7.00
C SER A 39 0.19 -22.94 -8.08
N GLY A 40 0.91 -22.30 -8.99
CA GLY A 40 0.33 -21.47 -10.06
C GLY A 40 0.53 -19.97 -9.85
N SER A 41 -0.53 -19.17 -10.01
CA SER A 41 -0.43 -17.70 -9.96
C SER A 41 -0.07 -17.20 -8.56
N ALA A 42 0.82 -16.22 -8.49
CA ALA A 42 1.31 -15.62 -7.26
C ALA A 42 1.37 -14.10 -7.36
N MET A 43 1.47 -13.45 -6.20
CA MET A 43 1.54 -12.00 -6.06
C MET A 43 2.82 -11.60 -5.34
N LEU A 44 3.48 -10.56 -5.83
CA LEU A 44 4.68 -9.98 -5.23
C LEU A 44 4.29 -8.77 -4.39
N PHE A 45 4.72 -8.76 -3.14
CA PHE A 45 4.47 -7.69 -2.18
C PHE A 45 5.75 -7.02 -1.71
N HIS A 46 5.65 -5.73 -1.39
CA HIS A 46 6.69 -4.95 -0.75
C HIS A 46 7.04 -5.48 0.64
N ARG A 47 6.02 -5.76 1.46
CA ARG A 47 6.14 -6.28 2.82
C ARG A 47 5.00 -7.26 3.14
N ALA A 48 5.27 -8.18 4.05
CA ALA A 48 4.28 -9.07 4.65
C ALA A 48 4.68 -9.38 6.10
N TRP A 49 3.68 -9.58 6.94
CA TRP A 49 3.77 -9.72 8.40
C TRP A 49 3.22 -11.06 8.87
N ASN A 50 3.50 -11.41 10.13
CA ASN A 50 3.04 -12.65 10.76
C ASN A 50 3.53 -13.92 10.03
N LEU A 51 4.77 -13.85 9.56
CA LEU A 51 5.44 -14.90 8.80
C LEU A 51 6.70 -15.38 9.50
N ASP A 52 6.97 -16.67 9.39
CA ASP A 52 8.25 -17.30 9.75
C ASP A 52 9.03 -17.63 8.48
N TYR A 53 10.33 -17.33 8.51
CA TYR A 53 11.24 -17.55 7.38
C TYR A 53 12.09 -18.79 7.59
N SER A 54 12.19 -19.62 6.57
CA SER A 54 13.06 -20.79 6.58
C SER A 54 14.53 -20.42 6.32
N GLU A 55 15.38 -21.44 6.31
CA GLU A 55 16.75 -21.34 5.81
C GLU A 55 16.76 -20.87 4.34
N ALA A 56 17.85 -20.17 3.99
CA ALA A 56 18.10 -19.69 2.65
C ALA A 56 18.43 -20.85 1.71
N GLN A 57 17.81 -20.85 0.55
CA GLN A 57 17.98 -21.85 -0.49
C GLN A 57 18.31 -21.19 -1.82
N HIS A 58 19.23 -21.78 -2.56
CA HIS A 58 19.48 -21.39 -3.95
C HIS A 58 18.38 -21.95 -4.84
N ARG A 59 17.79 -21.10 -5.69
CA ARG A 59 16.87 -21.51 -6.74
C ARG A 59 17.23 -20.87 -8.07
N ASP A 60 17.29 -21.69 -9.10
CA ASP A 60 17.41 -21.26 -10.48
C ASP A 60 16.00 -20.99 -11.03
N MET A 61 15.79 -19.76 -11.52
CA MET A 61 14.52 -19.31 -12.08
C MET A 61 14.74 -18.82 -13.51
N MET A 62 13.65 -18.61 -14.26
CA MET A 62 13.72 -18.08 -15.62
C MET A 62 14.48 -16.75 -15.72
N THR A 63 14.45 -15.93 -14.65
CA THR A 63 15.12 -14.62 -14.59
C THR A 63 16.53 -14.70 -13.97
N GLY A 64 17.11 -15.90 -13.85
CA GLY A 64 18.46 -16.10 -13.30
C GLY A 64 18.50 -16.77 -11.91
N LYS A 65 19.69 -16.73 -11.29
CA LYS A 65 19.97 -17.39 -10.00
C LYS A 65 19.57 -16.49 -8.82
N HIS A 66 18.80 -17.04 -7.89
CA HIS A 66 18.31 -16.31 -6.71
C HIS A 66 18.57 -17.10 -5.44
N ILE A 67 18.75 -16.39 -4.33
CA ILE A 67 18.69 -16.95 -2.98
C ILE A 67 17.34 -16.57 -2.40
N VAL A 68 16.57 -17.57 -1.98
CA VAL A 68 15.19 -17.42 -1.50
C VAL A 68 15.01 -18.12 -0.16
N ARG A 69 14.06 -17.63 0.64
CA ARG A 69 13.61 -18.32 1.86
C ARG A 69 12.15 -18.67 1.70
N ASP A 70 11.77 -19.91 2.00
CA ASP A 70 10.36 -20.26 2.08
C ASP A 70 9.74 -19.56 3.29
N VAL A 71 8.48 -19.18 3.11
CA VAL A 71 7.72 -18.35 4.04
C VAL A 71 6.51 -19.14 4.52
N LYS A 72 6.38 -19.24 5.84
CA LYS A 72 5.31 -19.97 6.51
C LYS A 72 4.48 -19.03 7.38
N CYS A 73 3.19 -19.30 7.52
CA CYS A 73 2.37 -18.54 8.45
C CYS A 73 2.78 -18.82 9.89
N ARG A 74 2.96 -17.79 10.71
CA ARG A 74 3.38 -17.95 12.12
C ARG A 74 2.36 -18.69 13.00
N VAL A 75 1.09 -18.73 12.58
CA VAL A 75 -0.01 -19.30 13.38
C VAL A 75 -0.27 -20.77 13.02
N CYS A 76 -0.44 -21.09 11.73
CA CYS A 76 -0.69 -22.47 11.30
C CYS A 76 0.56 -23.21 10.80
N HIS A 77 1.69 -22.53 10.68
CA HIS A 77 2.96 -23.07 10.16
C HIS A 77 2.91 -23.64 8.74
N GLU A 78 1.82 -23.38 8.01
CA GLU A 78 1.66 -23.78 6.62
C GLU A 78 2.45 -22.87 5.69
N ARG A 79 3.02 -23.45 4.63
CA ARG A 79 3.77 -22.67 3.63
C ARG A 79 2.77 -21.80 2.85
N VAL A 80 3.05 -20.51 2.76
CA VAL A 80 2.20 -19.55 2.02
C VAL A 80 2.93 -18.93 0.83
N GLY A 81 4.26 -19.05 0.79
CA GLY A 81 5.06 -18.50 -0.29
C GLY A 81 6.55 -18.53 0.01
N TRP A 82 7.27 -17.51 -0.46
CA TRP A 82 8.71 -17.38 -0.31
C TRP A 82 9.15 -15.93 -0.51
N MET A 83 10.31 -15.55 0.05
CA MET A 83 10.91 -14.23 -0.14
C MET A 83 12.21 -14.34 -0.95
N TYR A 84 12.53 -13.29 -1.70
CA TYR A 84 13.87 -13.14 -2.28
C TYR A 84 14.79 -12.50 -1.25
N GLU A 85 15.90 -13.15 -0.96
CA GLU A 85 16.95 -12.61 -0.11
C GLU A 85 18.02 -11.91 -0.94
N PHE A 86 18.44 -12.54 -2.04
CA PHE A 86 19.47 -11.98 -2.92
C PHE A 86 19.22 -12.37 -4.38
N ALA A 87 19.48 -11.43 -5.29
CA ALA A 87 19.48 -11.68 -6.73
C ALA A 87 20.89 -11.52 -7.28
N MET A 88 21.38 -12.52 -8.03
CA MET A 88 22.73 -12.44 -8.61
C MET A 88 22.85 -11.40 -9.73
N GLU A 89 21.74 -11.08 -10.39
CA GLU A 89 21.72 -10.16 -11.51
C GLU A 89 21.17 -8.80 -11.08
N GLU A 90 21.87 -7.72 -11.44
CA GLU A 90 21.51 -6.35 -11.07
C GLU A 90 20.11 -5.95 -11.55
N SER A 91 19.70 -6.46 -12.72
CA SER A 91 18.37 -6.22 -13.30
C SER A 91 17.22 -6.76 -12.42
N GLN A 92 17.52 -7.72 -11.55
CA GLN A 92 16.54 -8.40 -10.69
C GLN A 92 16.57 -7.91 -9.24
N ARG A 93 17.46 -6.98 -8.87
CA ARG A 93 17.61 -6.48 -7.50
C ARG A 93 16.35 -5.84 -6.93
N TYR A 94 15.44 -5.37 -7.77
CA TYR A 94 14.14 -4.84 -7.31
C TYR A 94 13.29 -5.89 -6.55
N LYS A 95 13.56 -7.18 -6.76
CA LYS A 95 12.92 -8.30 -6.07
C LYS A 95 13.51 -8.56 -4.69
N GLU A 96 14.71 -8.06 -4.39
CA GLU A 96 15.36 -8.27 -3.09
C GLU A 96 14.48 -7.77 -1.94
N ALA A 97 14.41 -8.58 -0.89
CA ALA A 97 13.55 -8.38 0.28
C ALA A 97 12.04 -8.29 -0.04
N ARG A 98 11.60 -8.74 -1.22
CA ARG A 98 10.17 -8.83 -1.59
C ARG A 98 9.63 -10.22 -1.33
N VAL A 99 8.35 -10.29 -1.00
CA VAL A 99 7.67 -11.53 -0.63
C VAL A 99 6.69 -11.93 -1.73
N ILE A 100 6.82 -13.16 -2.21
CA ILE A 100 5.85 -13.82 -3.08
C ILE A 100 4.88 -14.59 -2.20
N LEU A 101 3.58 -14.33 -2.34
CA LEU A 101 2.52 -15.14 -1.75
C LEU A 101 1.73 -15.81 -2.88
N GLU A 102 1.47 -17.11 -2.75
CA GLU A 102 0.77 -17.89 -3.77
C GLU A 102 -0.75 -17.72 -3.62
N LYS A 103 -1.45 -17.39 -4.70
CA LYS A 103 -2.91 -17.12 -4.66
C LYS A 103 -3.74 -18.31 -4.21
N ALA A 104 -3.23 -19.53 -4.36
CA ALA A 104 -3.90 -20.74 -3.89
C ALA A 104 -3.90 -20.88 -2.35
N LEU A 105 -3.03 -20.15 -1.65
CA LEU A 105 -2.76 -20.30 -0.21
C LEU A 105 -3.13 -19.05 0.61
N ILE A 106 -3.67 -18.03 -0.06
CA ILE A 106 -4.11 -16.77 0.52
C ILE A 106 -5.52 -16.44 0.02
N ASP A 107 -6.27 -15.71 0.84
CA ASP A 107 -7.56 -15.14 0.46
C ASP A 107 -7.50 -13.61 0.59
N GLU A 108 -8.30 -12.89 -0.21
CA GLU A 108 -8.47 -11.44 -0.10
C GLU A 108 -9.80 -11.15 0.62
N GLU A 109 -9.76 -10.32 1.66
CA GLU A 109 -10.92 -9.92 2.47
C GLU A 109 -11.01 -8.38 2.47
N ASP A 110 -12.23 -7.85 2.50
CA ASP A 110 -12.44 -6.42 2.69
C ASP A 110 -12.17 -6.05 4.16
N GLY A 111 -11.32 -5.05 4.37
CA GLY A 111 -11.04 -4.51 5.69
C GLY A 111 -12.16 -3.59 6.19
N PHE A 112 -12.07 -3.20 7.45
CA PHE A 112 -13.03 -2.25 8.01
C PHE A 112 -12.67 -0.84 7.54
N PRO A 113 -13.58 -0.13 6.83
CA PRO A 113 -13.37 1.28 6.54
C PRO A 113 -13.42 2.07 7.84
N ASP A 114 -12.48 3.00 8.01
CA ASP A 114 -12.56 3.93 9.13
C ASP A 114 -13.91 4.67 9.06
N PRO A 115 -14.66 4.77 10.18
CA PRO A 115 -15.96 5.43 10.21
C PRO A 115 -15.91 6.92 9.80
N GLY A 116 -14.71 7.50 9.67
CA GLY A 116 -14.48 8.84 9.16
C GLY A 116 -14.47 8.99 7.62
N GLY A 117 -14.61 7.90 6.84
CA GLY A 117 -14.79 8.00 5.38
C GLY A 117 -13.61 8.62 4.61
N ALA A 118 -12.42 8.71 5.21
CA ALA A 118 -11.22 9.10 4.49
C ALA A 118 -10.86 7.99 3.51
N LYS A 119 -11.21 8.17 2.23
CA LYS A 119 -10.70 7.33 1.15
C LYS A 119 -9.17 7.34 1.23
N GLU A 120 -8.55 6.18 1.47
CA GLU A 120 -7.10 5.99 1.41
C GLU A 120 -6.62 6.43 0.02
N THR A 121 -6.23 7.70 -0.09
CA THR A 121 -5.60 8.23 -1.28
C THR A 121 -4.13 7.90 -1.08
N HIS A 122 -3.55 7.09 -1.97
CA HIS A 122 -2.13 6.77 -2.07
C HIS A 122 -1.28 8.02 -2.44
N GLU A 123 -1.63 9.19 -1.92
CA GLU A 123 -0.87 10.42 -2.13
C GLU A 123 0.30 10.38 -1.14
N GLN A 124 1.52 10.31 -1.68
CA GLN A 124 2.73 10.48 -0.87
C GLN A 124 2.57 11.74 0.00
N PRO A 125 2.94 11.69 1.30
CA PRO A 125 2.99 12.90 2.09
C PRO A 125 3.86 13.93 1.34
N PRO A 126 3.41 15.19 1.23
CA PRO A 126 4.16 16.21 0.50
C PRO A 126 5.60 16.22 1.04
N PRO A 127 6.61 16.32 0.16
CA PRO A 127 7.99 16.40 0.61
C PRO A 127 8.10 17.49 1.68
N PRO A 128 8.90 17.27 2.74
CA PRO A 128 9.06 18.27 3.78
C PRO A 128 9.45 19.59 3.13
N PRO A 129 8.92 20.73 3.61
CA PRO A 129 9.30 22.02 3.07
C PRO A 129 10.81 22.16 3.14
N ILE A 130 11.43 22.46 1.99
CA ILE A 130 12.86 22.74 1.92
C ILE A 130 13.09 23.99 2.78
N TYR A 131 13.69 23.80 3.96
CA TYR A 131 14.08 24.93 4.79
C TYR A 131 15.38 25.47 4.21
N GLU A 132 15.33 26.65 3.59
CA GLU A 132 16.56 27.39 3.31
C GLU A 132 17.14 27.85 4.64
N THR A 133 18.23 27.20 5.08
CA THR A 133 19.08 27.73 6.14
C THR A 133 19.71 29.03 5.63
N PHE A 134 19.07 30.15 5.94
CA PHE A 134 19.69 31.46 5.85
C PHE A 134 20.81 31.54 6.91
N GLY A 135 21.97 31.00 6.55
CA GLY A 135 23.21 31.31 7.20
C GLY A 135 23.51 32.79 6.99
N GLY A 136 23.20 33.62 7.99
CA GLY A 136 23.74 34.98 8.04
C GLY A 136 22.81 36.06 8.59
N ARG A 137 22.93 36.32 9.89
CA ARG A 137 22.91 37.64 10.54
C ARG A 137 21.77 38.64 10.18
N ARG A 138 20.98 38.91 11.23
CA ARG A 138 20.29 40.18 11.61
C ARG A 138 18.90 40.44 11.01
N GLY A 139 17.93 40.55 11.93
CA GLY A 139 16.81 41.49 11.81
C GLY A 139 15.43 40.86 11.73
N ILE A 140 14.70 40.85 12.85
CA ILE A 140 13.26 40.60 12.87
C ILE A 140 12.57 41.82 12.24
N ARG A 141 11.90 41.63 11.10
CA ARG A 141 10.81 42.52 10.64
C ARG A 141 9.71 41.70 9.98
N PRO A 142 8.50 41.62 10.57
CA PRO A 142 7.35 41.12 9.82
C PRO A 142 6.95 42.17 8.79
N ARG A 143 7.03 41.81 7.50
CA ARG A 143 6.47 42.63 6.43
C ARG A 143 4.97 42.34 6.35
N VAL A 144 4.18 43.23 6.95
CA VAL A 144 2.75 43.35 6.68
C VAL A 144 2.59 43.68 5.21
N LEU A 145 2.04 42.77 4.40
CA LEU A 145 1.50 43.14 3.09
C LEU A 145 0.05 43.61 3.27
N SER A 146 -0.12 44.91 3.19
CA SER A 146 -1.37 45.65 3.13
C SER A 146 -2.17 45.34 1.86
N LYS A 147 -3.50 45.22 2.04
CA LYS A 147 -4.54 45.21 1.00
C LYS A 147 -4.41 46.33 -0.02
N THR A 148 -4.77 46.02 -1.27
CA THR A 148 -5.55 46.82 -2.27
C THR A 148 -5.61 45.97 -3.55
N SER A 149 -6.61 45.95 -4.42
CA SER A 149 -7.98 46.45 -4.52
C SER A 149 -8.50 45.90 -5.86
N SER A 150 -9.81 45.65 -5.95
CA SER A 150 -10.65 45.77 -7.15
C SER A 150 -10.31 44.99 -8.45
N ARG A 151 -11.20 44.07 -8.82
CA ARG A 151 -12.19 44.34 -9.90
C ARG A 151 -13.29 43.28 -9.96
N ILE A 152 -14.52 43.77 -9.85
CA ILE A 152 -15.79 43.11 -10.22
C ILE A 152 -16.12 43.58 -11.66
N PRO A 153 -16.75 42.74 -12.49
CA PRO A 153 -18.13 43.02 -12.91
C PRO A 153 -19.01 41.76 -12.73
N ASN A 154 -20.10 41.77 -11.95
CA ASN A 154 -21.49 42.10 -12.34
C ASN A 154 -21.82 41.71 -13.79
N SER A 155 -22.94 41.07 -14.13
CA SER A 155 -24.13 40.60 -13.41
C SER A 155 -25.06 40.08 -14.52
N HIS A 156 -25.68 38.91 -14.39
CA HIS A 156 -27.02 38.71 -14.94
C HIS A 156 -27.81 37.77 -14.03
N GLN A 157 -28.95 38.30 -13.59
CA GLN A 157 -30.03 37.72 -12.77
C GLN A 157 -30.51 36.39 -13.38
N ALA A 158 -30.70 35.31 -12.61
CA ALA A 158 -31.78 35.05 -11.67
C ALA A 158 -33.18 35.01 -12.32
N THR A 159 -33.67 33.79 -12.57
CA THR A 159 -35.09 33.41 -12.42
C THR A 159 -35.16 31.95 -12.02
N GLN A 160 -35.82 31.67 -10.89
CA GLN A 160 -36.09 30.32 -10.36
C GLN A 160 -37.43 29.76 -10.92
N PRO A 161 -38.16 28.83 -10.25
CA PRO A 161 -38.29 27.44 -10.69
C PRO A 161 -39.74 27.03 -11.00
N SER A 162 -39.96 25.89 -11.63
CA SER A 162 -41.27 25.21 -11.60
C SER A 162 -41.16 23.73 -11.96
N SER A 163 -41.38 22.86 -10.98
CA SER A 163 -42.09 21.59 -11.13
C SER A 163 -43.60 21.83 -10.83
N PRO A 164 -44.55 20.88 -10.87
CA PRO A 164 -44.61 19.50 -11.42
C PRO A 164 -45.90 19.22 -12.27
N THR A 165 -46.02 18.08 -12.97
CA THR A 165 -47.23 17.20 -13.21
C THR A 165 -46.97 16.24 -14.41
N LYS A 166 -47.02 14.91 -14.24
CA LYS A 166 -48.12 13.92 -14.41
C LYS A 166 -48.52 13.59 -15.87
N GLU A 167 -48.88 12.31 -16.06
CA GLU A 167 -49.50 11.61 -17.21
C GLU A 167 -48.51 10.91 -18.17
N LEU A 168 -48.37 9.57 -18.10
CA LEU A 168 -49.26 8.48 -18.53
C LEU A 168 -49.39 8.39 -20.06
N SER A 169 -48.64 7.45 -20.65
CA SER A 169 -49.01 6.61 -21.81
C SER A 169 -48.00 5.48 -21.92
#